data_AF-A0A8C0KPK8-F1
#
_entry.id   AF-A0A8C0KPK8-F1
#
_cell.length_a   1.000
_cell.length_b   1.000
_cell.length_c   1.000
_cell.angle_alpha   90.00
_cell.angle_beta   90.00
_cell.angle_gamma   90.00
#
_symmetry.space_group_name_H-M   'P 1'
#
loop_
_entity.id
_entity.type
_entity.pdbx_description
1 polymer ?
#
loop_
_entity_poly.entity_id
_entity_poly.type
_entity_poly.pdbx_seq_one_letter_code
_entity_poly.pdbx_strand_id
1 'polypeptide(L)'
;MSHEGLELSLDNRTLTVHGVTRNDTGPYECETRNPVSADCSDPFTLNVLSELHKPSITSNNSSPVENADSVVLMCEAQTQSTSCLWSVNSKSLPDSPRLELSLDNRTLTVHGVTRNDTGPYECETRNPVSADHSDPFTLNVLYSSYHQGANLSLSCRTASNPPAQYSWLINGRPQPSTQELFIPNITTTVKAITWVSSWEVIILPWFSES
;
A
#
# COMPACT_ATOMS: atom_id res chain seq x y z
N MET A 1 7.30 -42.26 -20.57
CA MET A 1 7.29 -40.79 -20.72
C MET A 1 8.51 -40.31 -19.96
N SER A 2 9.62 -40.09 -20.68
CA SER A 2 10.89 -39.62 -20.10
C SER A 2 10.72 -38.15 -19.71
N HIS A 3 10.82 -37.84 -18.43
CA HIS A 3 11.04 -36.46 -17.99
C HIS A 3 12.42 -36.03 -18.51
N GLU A 4 12.44 -35.19 -19.55
CA GLU A 4 13.65 -34.57 -20.07
C GLU A 4 14.30 -33.75 -18.94
N GLY A 5 15.32 -34.31 -18.28
CA GLY A 5 16.01 -33.65 -17.17
C GLY A 5 16.37 -34.57 -16.00
N LEU A 6 15.74 -35.75 -15.87
CA LEU A 6 16.10 -36.73 -14.82
C LEU A 6 17.14 -37.74 -15.33
N GLU A 7 18.27 -37.81 -14.65
CA GLU A 7 19.38 -38.72 -14.98
C GLU A 7 19.72 -39.60 -13.76
N LEU A 8 19.67 -40.92 -13.93
CA LEU A 8 20.17 -41.88 -12.94
C LEU A 8 21.61 -42.28 -13.27
N SER A 9 22.47 -42.34 -12.25
CA SER A 9 23.84 -42.84 -12.37
C SER A 9 23.87 -44.30 -12.83
N LEU A 10 24.99 -44.75 -13.41
CA LEU A 10 25.15 -46.13 -13.89
C LEU A 10 24.95 -47.20 -12.81
N ASP A 11 25.18 -46.86 -11.54
CA ASP A 11 24.95 -47.74 -10.39
C ASP A 11 23.56 -47.56 -9.74
N ASN A 12 22.72 -46.69 -10.31
CA ASN A 12 21.38 -46.31 -9.83
C ASN A 12 21.36 -45.75 -8.39
N ARG A 13 22.49 -45.26 -7.89
CA ARG A 13 22.60 -44.73 -6.52
C ARG A 13 22.41 -43.22 -6.45
N THR A 14 22.38 -42.53 -7.58
CA THR A 14 22.30 -41.07 -7.64
C THR A 14 21.31 -40.67 -8.71
N LEU A 15 20.33 -39.85 -8.33
CA LEU A 15 19.44 -39.15 -9.25
C LEU A 15 19.94 -37.70 -9.40
N THR A 16 20.20 -37.28 -10.62
CA THR A 16 20.54 -35.90 -10.98
C THR A 16 19.37 -35.28 -11.74
N VAL A 17 18.98 -34.07 -11.34
CA VAL A 17 17.91 -33.31 -12.01
C VAL A 17 18.56 -32.10 -12.69
N HIS A 18 18.58 -32.10 -14.02
CA HIS A 18 19.11 -31.02 -14.84
C HIS A 18 18.00 -30.03 -15.21
N GLY A 19 18.31 -28.73 -15.17
CA GLY A 19 17.37 -27.70 -15.59
C GLY A 19 16.09 -27.65 -14.75
N VAL A 20 16.24 -27.72 -13.43
CA VAL A 20 15.13 -27.76 -12.46
C VAL A 20 14.11 -26.64 -12.70
N THR A 21 12.84 -27.02 -12.84
CA THR A 21 11.68 -26.13 -13.03
C THR A 21 10.68 -26.28 -11.88
N ARG A 22 9.68 -25.39 -11.81
CA ARG A 22 8.60 -25.54 -10.81
C ARG A 22 7.86 -26.88 -10.91
N ASN A 23 7.78 -27.48 -12.09
CA ASN A 23 7.10 -28.77 -12.29
C ASN A 23 7.83 -29.94 -11.64
N ASP A 24 9.10 -29.76 -11.29
CA ASP A 24 9.89 -30.78 -10.59
C ASP A 24 9.68 -30.74 -9.07
N THR A 25 8.85 -29.81 -8.57
CA THR A 25 8.46 -29.74 -7.15
C THR A 25 7.59 -30.94 -6.79
N GLY A 26 7.96 -31.64 -5.71
CA GLY A 26 7.21 -32.80 -5.24
C GLY A 26 8.05 -33.74 -4.38
N PRO A 27 7.44 -34.83 -3.90
CA PRO A 27 8.14 -35.85 -3.15
C PRO A 27 8.99 -36.75 -4.07
N TYR A 28 10.21 -37.03 -3.63
CA TYR A 28 11.15 -37.95 -4.22
C TYR A 28 11.48 -39.03 -3.19
N GLU A 29 11.36 -40.29 -3.61
CA GLU A 29 11.61 -41.46 -2.78
C GLU A 29 12.60 -42.38 -3.49
N CYS A 30 13.48 -43.01 -2.70
CA CYS A 30 14.39 -44.03 -3.19
C CYS A 30 13.85 -45.39 -2.79
N GLU A 31 13.56 -46.24 -3.77
CA GLU A 31 13.25 -47.65 -3.55
C GLU A 31 14.52 -48.49 -3.76
N THR A 32 14.83 -49.34 -2.79
CA THR A 32 15.86 -50.38 -2.92
C THR A 32 15.20 -51.74 -2.97
N ARG A 33 15.65 -52.60 -3.89
CA ARG A 33 15.05 -53.92 -4.09
C ARG A 33 16.12 -54.98 -4.35
N ASN A 34 16.02 -56.09 -3.66
CA ASN A 34 16.76 -57.31 -3.92
C ASN A 34 15.75 -58.49 -4.13
N PRO A 35 16.20 -59.72 -4.45
CA PRO A 35 15.29 -60.84 -4.70
C PRO A 35 14.43 -61.30 -3.51
N VAL A 36 14.74 -60.83 -2.29
CA VAL A 36 14.11 -61.26 -1.03
C VAL A 36 13.28 -60.14 -0.40
N SER A 37 13.68 -58.87 -0.57
CA SER A 37 13.08 -57.71 0.09
C SER A 37 13.13 -56.47 -0.80
N ALA A 38 12.16 -55.58 -0.59
CA ALA A 38 12.19 -54.21 -1.09
C ALA A 38 11.90 -53.26 0.08
N ASP A 39 12.50 -52.07 0.03
CA ASP A 39 12.35 -51.03 1.04
C ASP A 39 12.39 -49.65 0.40
N CYS A 40 11.72 -48.67 1.01
CA CYS A 40 11.65 -47.29 0.51
C CYS A 40 12.15 -46.30 1.56
N SER A 41 12.84 -45.25 1.11
CA SER A 41 13.19 -44.12 1.97
C SER A 41 11.97 -43.32 2.37
N ASP A 42 12.09 -42.52 3.43
CA ASP A 42 11.15 -41.42 3.67
C ASP A 42 11.14 -40.45 2.47
N PRO A 43 10.00 -39.83 2.14
CA PRO A 43 9.89 -38.88 1.03
C PRO A 43 10.68 -37.60 1.32
N PHE A 44 11.60 -37.27 0.41
CA PHE A 44 12.24 -35.96 0.34
C PHE A 44 11.42 -35.05 -0.57
N THR A 45 10.88 -33.94 -0.04
CA THR A 45 10.13 -33.00 -0.87
C THR A 45 11.06 -31.93 -1.45
N LEU A 46 11.28 -31.97 -2.77
CA LEU A 46 11.96 -30.90 -3.49
C LEU A 46 11.00 -29.72 -3.64
N ASN A 47 11.42 -28.53 -3.18
CA ASN A 47 10.67 -27.29 -3.34
C ASN A 47 11.44 -26.32 -4.25
N VAL A 48 10.94 -26.09 -5.46
CA VAL A 48 11.62 -25.24 -6.45
C VAL A 48 11.03 -23.83 -6.39
N LEU A 49 11.87 -22.88 -5.99
CA LEU A 49 11.51 -21.47 -5.90
C LEU A 49 11.95 -20.73 -7.17
N SER A 50 11.15 -19.75 -7.58
CA SER A 50 11.49 -18.85 -8.68
C SER A 50 11.90 -17.49 -8.15
N GLU A 51 12.67 -16.75 -8.95
CA GLU A 51 12.94 -15.35 -8.68
C GLU A 51 11.64 -14.55 -8.57
N LEU A 52 11.60 -13.64 -7.61
CA LEU A 52 10.47 -12.74 -7.41
C LEU A 52 10.47 -11.68 -8.49
N HIS A 53 9.27 -11.33 -8.95
CA HIS A 53 9.08 -10.15 -9.79
C HIS A 53 8.96 -8.91 -8.90
N LYS A 54 9.32 -7.77 -9.48
CA LYS A 54 9.18 -6.47 -8.85
C LYS A 54 7.75 -6.23 -8.33
N PRO A 55 7.56 -5.97 -7.02
CA PRO A 55 6.25 -5.68 -6.47
C PRO A 55 5.80 -4.25 -6.82
N SER A 56 4.51 -3.97 -6.65
CA SER A 56 3.93 -2.63 -6.77
C SER A 56 3.13 -2.25 -5.53
N ILE A 57 3.01 -0.95 -5.23
CA ILE A 57 2.19 -0.46 -4.12
C ILE A 57 0.92 0.17 -4.67
N THR A 58 -0.23 -0.20 -4.08
CA THR A 58 -1.52 0.46 -4.30
C THR A 58 -2.03 1.10 -3.02
N SER A 59 -2.87 2.13 -3.16
CA SER A 59 -3.47 2.85 -2.03
C SER A 59 -4.98 2.95 -2.20
N ASN A 60 -5.72 2.82 -1.09
CA ASN A 60 -7.17 3.06 -1.07
C ASN A 60 -7.55 4.54 -1.18
N ASN A 61 -6.63 5.46 -0.87
CA ASN A 61 -6.86 6.89 -0.88
C ASN A 61 -5.58 7.62 -1.36
N SER A 62 -5.67 8.25 -2.53
CA SER A 62 -4.55 8.98 -3.15
C SER A 62 -4.34 10.38 -2.57
N SER A 63 -5.29 10.91 -1.80
CA SER A 63 -5.26 12.29 -1.30
C SER A 63 -5.91 12.41 0.08
N PRO A 64 -5.37 11.71 1.09
CA PRO A 64 -5.95 11.65 2.41
C PRO A 64 -5.80 12.98 3.15
N VAL A 65 -6.80 13.35 3.93
CA VAL A 65 -6.85 14.61 4.68
C VAL A 65 -6.34 14.41 6.11
N GLU A 66 -5.42 15.29 6.53
CA GLU A 66 -4.80 15.28 7.85
C GLU A 66 -5.85 15.23 8.99
N ASN A 67 -5.67 14.31 9.93
CA ASN A 67 -6.54 14.08 11.10
C ASN A 67 -8.03 13.79 10.78
N ALA A 68 -8.32 13.33 9.56
CA ALA A 68 -9.66 12.91 9.14
C ALA A 68 -9.64 11.49 8.57
N ASP A 69 -8.66 11.19 7.73
CA ASP A 69 -8.58 9.94 7.01
C ASP A 69 -7.57 8.96 7.63
N SER A 70 -7.78 7.68 7.32
CA SER A 70 -6.77 6.63 7.46
C SER A 70 -6.50 6.03 6.08
N VAL A 71 -5.27 5.59 5.86
CA VAL A 71 -4.82 5.09 4.55
C VAL A 71 -4.41 3.64 4.67
N VAL A 72 -4.74 2.87 3.65
CA VAL A 72 -4.33 1.47 3.50
C VAL A 72 -3.45 1.38 2.26
N LEU A 73 -2.19 1.02 2.47
CA LEU A 73 -1.23 0.71 1.42
C LEU A 73 -1.10 -0.80 1.29
N MET A 74 -1.18 -1.31 0.07
CA MET A 74 -1.08 -2.74 -0.22
C MET A 74 0.11 -3.00 -1.13
N CYS A 75 0.98 -3.93 -0.73
CA CYS A 75 2.07 -4.43 -1.55
C CYS A 75 1.55 -5.58 -2.43
N GLU A 76 1.41 -5.32 -3.72
CA GLU A 76 1.00 -6.28 -4.72
C GLU A 76 2.21 -7.07 -5.22
N ALA A 77 2.28 -8.32 -4.81
CA ALA A 77 3.29 -9.28 -5.21
C ALA A 77 2.63 -10.51 -5.84
N GLN A 78 3.21 -11.00 -6.95
CA GLN A 78 2.62 -12.09 -7.73
C GLN A 78 2.56 -13.43 -6.96
N THR A 79 3.47 -13.65 -6.02
CA THR A 79 3.52 -14.85 -5.19
C THR A 79 2.83 -14.60 -3.85
N GLN A 80 1.77 -15.35 -3.53
CA GLN A 80 1.01 -15.19 -2.28
C GLN A 80 1.78 -15.62 -1.02
N SER A 81 2.83 -16.43 -1.15
CA SER A 81 3.60 -16.99 -0.02
C SER A 81 4.79 -16.14 0.42
N THR A 82 4.84 -14.86 0.02
CA THR A 82 5.97 -13.98 0.32
C THR A 82 5.57 -12.94 1.36
N SER A 83 6.32 -12.90 2.47
CA SER A 83 6.25 -11.82 3.46
C SER A 83 6.83 -10.53 2.88
N CYS A 84 6.21 -9.39 3.20
CA CYS A 84 6.70 -8.08 2.77
C CYS A 84 7.37 -7.34 3.92
N LEU A 85 8.37 -6.52 3.61
CA LEU A 85 8.97 -5.56 4.53
C LEU A 85 8.68 -4.16 4.02
N TRP A 86 8.22 -3.28 4.91
CA TRP A 86 7.88 -1.91 4.56
C TRP A 86 8.95 -0.94 5.01
N SER A 87 9.23 0.04 4.16
CA SER A 87 10.08 1.18 4.47
C SER A 87 9.43 2.48 4.06
N VAL A 88 9.74 3.54 4.79
CA VAL A 88 9.39 4.93 4.48
C VAL A 88 10.67 5.76 4.50
N ASN A 89 10.88 6.60 3.48
CA ASN A 89 12.13 7.35 3.31
C ASN A 89 13.38 6.43 3.35
N SER A 90 13.29 5.25 2.71
CA SER A 90 14.33 4.23 2.68
C SER A 90 14.81 3.74 4.06
N LYS A 91 13.96 3.87 5.09
CA LYS A 91 14.18 3.35 6.44
C LYS A 91 13.02 2.47 6.85
N SER A 92 13.25 1.52 7.76
CA SER A 92 12.17 0.73 8.35
C SER A 92 11.09 1.64 8.92
N LEU A 93 9.84 1.17 8.91
CA LEU A 93 8.74 1.90 9.53
C LEU A 93 9.08 2.30 10.97
N PRO A 94 8.75 3.53 11.39
CA PRO A 94 8.93 3.95 12.77
C PRO A 94 8.02 3.13 13.68
N ASP A 95 8.47 2.87 14.90
CA ASP A 95 7.63 2.24 15.92
C ASP A 95 6.51 3.21 16.33
N SER A 96 5.29 2.94 15.88
CA SER A 96 4.13 3.81 16.10
C SER A 96 2.85 3.00 16.18
N PRO A 97 1.99 3.24 17.19
CA PRO A 97 0.69 2.56 17.28
C PRO A 97 -0.28 2.99 16.17
N ARG A 98 0.05 4.03 15.39
CA ARG A 98 -0.73 4.45 14.21
C ARG A 98 -0.41 3.63 12.97
N LEU A 99 0.71 2.91 12.96
CA LEU A 99 1.13 2.05 11.85
C LEU A 99 0.82 0.61 12.20
N GLU A 100 -0.08 0.00 11.44
CA GLU A 100 -0.52 -1.37 11.65
C GLU A 100 -0.22 -2.21 10.41
N LEU A 101 0.49 -3.32 10.60
CA LEU A 101 0.75 -4.31 9.55
C LEU A 101 -0.23 -5.47 9.67
N SER A 102 -0.70 -5.97 8.53
CA SER A 102 -1.45 -7.23 8.47
C SER A 102 -0.60 -8.43 8.91
N LEU A 103 -1.24 -9.56 9.21
CA LEU A 103 -0.55 -10.79 9.64
C LEU A 103 0.50 -11.31 8.63
N ASP A 104 0.31 -11.04 7.35
CA ASP A 104 1.21 -11.39 6.25
C ASP A 104 2.16 -10.24 5.85
N ASN A 105 2.12 -9.12 6.58
CA ASN A 105 2.81 -7.85 6.32
C ASN A 105 2.55 -7.25 4.93
N ARG A 106 1.56 -7.71 4.16
CA ARG A 106 1.27 -7.18 2.82
C ARG A 106 0.55 -5.85 2.83
N THR A 107 -0.13 -5.56 3.93
CA THR A 107 -0.97 -4.37 4.05
C THR A 107 -0.45 -3.54 5.20
N LEU A 108 -0.16 -2.27 4.93
CA LEU A 108 0.17 -1.25 5.91
C LEU A 108 -1.00 -0.30 6.06
N THR A 109 -1.58 -0.23 7.24
CA THR A 109 -2.60 0.75 7.60
C THR A 109 -1.98 1.88 8.39
N VAL A 110 -2.20 3.11 7.94
CA VAL A 110 -1.80 4.35 8.61
C VAL A 110 -3.05 5.01 9.19
N HIS A 111 -3.23 4.87 10.50
CA HIS A 111 -4.38 5.41 11.23
C HIS A 111 -4.19 6.90 11.52
N GLY A 112 -5.21 7.70 11.20
CA GLY A 112 -5.22 9.14 11.47
C GLY A 112 -4.01 9.82 10.88
N VAL A 113 -3.98 9.93 9.54
CA VAL A 113 -2.82 10.45 8.82
C VAL A 113 -2.49 11.89 9.23
N THR A 114 -1.21 12.21 9.23
CA THR A 114 -0.67 13.54 9.52
C THR A 114 0.31 13.94 8.43
N ARG A 115 0.62 15.23 8.34
CA ARG A 115 1.64 15.71 7.40
C ARG A 115 3.01 15.01 7.54
N ASN A 116 3.33 14.49 8.72
CA ASN A 116 4.57 13.78 9.00
C ASN A 116 4.61 12.36 8.41
N ASP A 117 3.46 11.82 8.01
CA ASP A 117 3.36 10.53 7.33
C ASP A 117 3.53 10.68 5.80
N THR A 118 3.77 11.91 5.31
CA THR A 118 4.11 12.17 3.92
C THR A 118 5.49 11.60 3.59
N GLY A 119 5.59 10.85 2.49
CA GLY A 119 6.87 10.37 2.01
C GLY A 119 6.76 9.22 1.02
N PRO A 120 7.89 8.85 0.41
CA PRO A 120 7.99 7.63 -0.38
C PRO A 120 7.95 6.41 0.55
N TYR A 121 6.94 5.57 0.32
CA TYR A 121 6.83 4.22 0.86
C TYR A 121 7.35 3.23 -0.18
N GLU A 122 8.06 2.21 0.29
CA GLU A 122 8.58 1.13 -0.53
C GLU A 122 8.25 -0.19 0.18
N CYS A 123 7.95 -1.23 -0.59
CA CYS A 123 7.82 -2.59 -0.08
C CYS A 123 8.88 -3.50 -0.70
N GLU A 124 9.54 -4.29 0.14
CA GLU A 124 10.44 -5.36 -0.26
C GLU A 124 9.70 -6.68 -0.16
N THR A 125 9.83 -7.51 -1.20
CA THR A 125 9.40 -8.91 -1.18
C THR A 125 10.63 -9.81 -1.19
N ARG A 126 10.65 -10.83 -0.34
CA ARG A 126 11.81 -11.72 -0.18
C ARG A 126 11.42 -13.19 -0.12
N ASN A 127 12.14 -14.03 -0.85
CA ASN A 127 12.12 -15.47 -0.71
C ASN A 127 13.56 -16.00 -0.52
N PRO A 128 13.76 -17.31 -0.22
CA PRO A 128 15.10 -17.87 -0.03
C PRO A 128 16.09 -17.69 -1.19
N VAL A 129 15.63 -17.39 -2.40
CA VAL A 129 16.47 -17.29 -3.61
C VAL A 129 16.61 -15.87 -4.17
N SER A 130 15.74 -14.93 -3.79
CA SER A 130 15.68 -13.58 -4.36
C SER A 130 14.97 -12.58 -3.43
N ALA A 131 15.29 -11.31 -3.59
CA ALA A 131 14.58 -10.19 -2.97
C ALA A 131 14.47 -9.05 -3.98
N ASP A 132 13.33 -8.37 -4.01
CA ASP A 132 13.09 -7.23 -4.91
C ASP A 132 12.22 -6.15 -4.24
N HIS A 133 12.38 -4.91 -4.69
CA HIS A 133 11.74 -3.72 -4.13
C HIS A 133 10.77 -3.06 -5.11
N SER A 134 9.69 -2.51 -4.59
CA SER A 134 8.75 -1.72 -5.38
C SER A 134 9.38 -0.40 -5.84
N ASP A 135 8.76 0.22 -6.84
CA ASP A 135 8.99 1.66 -7.04
C ASP A 135 8.47 2.46 -5.83
N PRO A 136 9.06 3.64 -5.53
CA PRO A 136 8.61 4.46 -4.42
C PRO A 136 7.19 4.99 -4.64
N PHE A 137 6.28 4.68 -3.72
CA PHE A 137 4.94 5.23 -3.69
C PHE A 137 4.89 6.44 -2.76
N THR A 138 4.70 7.64 -3.31
CA THR A 138 4.66 8.87 -2.48
C THR A 138 3.25 9.10 -1.93
N LEU A 139 3.07 8.92 -0.63
CA LEU A 139 1.86 9.32 0.08
C LEU A 139 1.88 10.83 0.30
N ASN A 140 0.90 11.56 -0.25
CA ASN A 140 0.79 13.01 -0.09
C ASN A 140 -0.44 13.37 0.76
N VAL A 141 -0.22 13.75 2.02
CA VAL A 141 -1.29 14.10 2.95
C VAL A 141 -1.73 15.54 2.71
N LEU A 142 -3.01 15.75 2.44
CA LEU A 142 -3.61 17.07 2.30
C LEU A 142 -3.77 17.73 3.67
N TYR A 143 -3.22 18.93 3.82
CA TYR A 143 -3.39 19.75 5.00
C TYR A 143 -3.54 21.23 4.63
N SER A 144 -4.27 21.97 5.47
CA SER A 144 -4.36 23.43 5.40
C SER A 144 -3.87 24.00 6.73
N SER A 145 -2.82 24.82 6.70
CA SER A 145 -2.34 25.55 7.87
C SER A 145 -2.68 27.02 7.73
N TYR A 146 -3.46 27.56 8.66
CA TYR A 146 -3.70 28.99 8.80
C TYR A 146 -3.04 29.48 10.09
N HIS A 147 -2.40 30.65 10.03
CA HIS A 147 -1.85 31.29 11.21
C HIS A 147 -2.97 31.87 12.08
N GLN A 148 -2.79 31.82 13.40
CA GLN A 148 -3.71 32.47 14.34
C GLN A 148 -3.76 33.98 14.07
N GLY A 149 -4.95 34.54 13.95
CA GLY A 149 -5.15 35.94 13.56
C GLY A 149 -5.14 36.20 12.04
N ALA A 150 -4.92 35.18 11.20
CA ALA A 150 -5.10 35.31 9.76
C ALA A 150 -6.58 35.50 9.40
N ASN A 151 -6.82 36.23 8.31
CA ASN A 151 -8.13 36.36 7.70
C ASN A 151 -8.28 35.26 6.63
N LEU A 152 -9.39 34.52 6.69
CA LEU A 152 -9.69 33.48 5.71
C LEU A 152 -10.90 33.91 4.87
N SER A 153 -10.72 33.91 3.56
CA SER A 153 -11.80 34.09 2.60
C SER A 153 -12.00 32.79 1.82
N LEU A 154 -13.21 32.22 1.92
CA LEU A 154 -13.62 31.02 1.22
C LEU A 154 -14.66 31.41 0.17
N SER A 155 -14.43 31.03 -1.09
CA SER A 155 -15.38 31.27 -2.18
C SER A 155 -15.89 29.94 -2.70
N CYS A 156 -17.21 29.81 -2.82
CA CYS A 156 -17.87 28.63 -3.39
C CYS A 156 -18.47 29.00 -4.75
N ARG A 157 -18.16 28.24 -5.80
CA ARG A 157 -18.71 28.47 -7.14
C ARG A 157 -19.25 27.17 -7.73
N THR A 158 -20.46 27.26 -8.29
CA THR A 158 -21.08 26.19 -9.07
C THR A 158 -21.86 26.78 -10.25
N ALA A 159 -21.88 26.08 -11.38
CA ALA A 159 -22.65 26.45 -12.56
C ALA A 159 -24.02 25.73 -12.51
N SER A 160 -25.06 26.44 -12.05
CA SER A 160 -26.41 25.87 -11.89
C SER A 160 -27.46 26.75 -12.54
N ASN A 161 -28.45 26.10 -13.17
CA ASN A 161 -29.68 26.74 -13.67
C ASN A 161 -30.89 25.87 -13.26
N PRO A 162 -31.74 26.31 -12.31
CA PRO A 162 -31.80 27.64 -11.67
C PRO A 162 -30.62 27.93 -10.72
N PRO A 163 -30.40 29.20 -10.31
CA PRO A 163 -29.26 29.57 -9.46
C PRO A 163 -29.16 28.72 -8.19
N ALA A 164 -27.96 28.22 -7.89
CA ALA A 164 -27.71 27.43 -6.69
C ALA A 164 -27.78 28.30 -5.42
N GLN A 165 -28.22 27.70 -4.32
CA GLN A 165 -28.11 28.29 -2.99
C GLN A 165 -26.85 27.78 -2.30
N TYR A 166 -26.14 28.69 -1.65
CA TYR A 166 -24.91 28.40 -0.94
C TYR A 166 -25.15 28.47 0.57
N SER A 167 -24.67 27.48 1.31
CA SER A 167 -24.75 27.44 2.77
C SER A 167 -23.42 26.94 3.33
N TRP A 168 -22.94 27.60 4.37
CA TRP A 168 -21.68 27.22 5.03
C TRP A 168 -21.94 26.67 6.42
N LEU A 169 -21.12 25.71 6.82
CA LEU A 169 -21.09 25.17 8.18
C LEU A 169 -19.69 25.38 8.76
N ILE A 170 -19.59 26.13 9.85
CA ILE A 170 -18.34 26.28 10.60
C ILE A 170 -18.48 25.47 11.89
N ASN A 171 -17.64 24.45 12.09
CA ASN A 171 -17.69 23.57 13.27
C ASN A 171 -19.11 23.01 13.55
N GLY A 172 -19.82 22.62 12.50
CA GLY A 172 -21.20 22.11 12.59
C GLY A 172 -22.27 23.17 12.82
N ARG A 173 -21.92 24.46 12.89
CA ARG A 173 -22.87 25.57 13.05
C ARG A 173 -23.19 26.23 11.70
N PRO A 174 -24.47 26.32 11.31
CA PRO A 174 -24.86 26.96 10.07
C PRO A 174 -24.53 28.46 10.10
N GLN A 175 -24.01 28.95 8.99
CA GLN A 175 -23.71 30.37 8.75
C GLN A 175 -24.71 30.96 7.77
N PRO A 176 -24.73 32.31 7.62
CA PRO A 176 -25.53 32.96 6.59
C PRO A 176 -25.25 32.39 5.20
N SER A 177 -26.31 32.22 4.40
CA SER A 177 -26.21 31.78 3.02
C SER A 177 -25.56 32.86 2.15
N THR A 178 -24.30 32.67 1.81
CA THR A 178 -23.51 33.60 0.99
C THR A 178 -22.64 32.81 0.02
N GLN A 179 -22.25 33.42 -1.10
CA GLN A 179 -21.31 32.81 -2.03
C GLN A 179 -19.85 32.89 -1.54
N GLU A 180 -19.56 33.90 -0.71
CA GLU A 180 -18.25 34.14 -0.10
C GLU A 180 -18.40 34.18 1.43
N LEU A 181 -17.52 33.48 2.13
CA LEU A 181 -17.45 33.45 3.58
C LEU A 181 -16.12 34.07 4.03
N PHE A 182 -16.22 35.19 4.74
CA PHE A 182 -15.08 35.86 5.34
C PHE A 182 -15.03 35.60 6.84
N ILE A 183 -13.91 35.06 7.32
CA ILE A 183 -13.65 34.78 8.73
C ILE A 183 -12.46 35.65 9.17
N PRO A 184 -12.71 36.77 9.87
CA PRO A 184 -11.63 37.57 10.43
C PRO A 184 -11.04 36.92 11.68
N ASN A 185 -9.74 37.09 11.88
CA ASN A 185 -9.02 36.67 13.09
C ASN A 185 -9.33 35.22 13.52
N ILE A 186 -8.88 34.24 12.73
CA ILE A 186 -9.06 32.82 13.07
C ILE A 186 -8.42 32.52 14.43
N THR A 187 -9.24 32.05 15.38
CA THR A 187 -8.85 31.72 16.76
C THR A 187 -8.55 30.24 16.98
N THR A 188 -8.76 29.37 15.99
CA THR A 188 -8.57 27.91 16.10
C THR A 188 -8.14 27.35 14.74
N THR A 189 -7.39 26.24 14.74
CA THR A 189 -7.06 25.50 13.50
C THR A 189 -8.36 25.09 12.79
N VAL A 190 -8.74 25.81 11.74
CA VAL A 190 -9.86 25.42 10.89
C VAL A 190 -9.38 24.21 10.08
N LYS A 191 -9.90 23.02 10.38
CA LYS A 191 -9.76 21.87 9.46
C LYS A 191 -10.43 22.31 8.15
N ALA A 192 -9.68 22.32 7.04
CA ALA A 192 -10.23 22.72 5.75
C ALA A 192 -11.56 22.02 5.49
N ILE A 193 -12.52 22.78 4.98
CA ILE A 193 -13.76 22.24 4.43
C ILE A 193 -13.34 21.39 3.24
N THR A 194 -13.49 20.08 3.39
CA THR A 194 -13.25 19.12 2.32
C THR A 194 -14.30 19.30 1.23
N TRP A 195 -13.89 19.02 0.01
CA TRP A 195 -14.70 19.09 -1.20
C TRP A 195 -16.02 18.35 -1.00
N VAL A 196 -17.15 19.08 -1.08
CA VAL A 196 -18.46 18.45 -1.17
C VAL A 196 -18.66 18.07 -2.62
N SER A 197 -18.23 16.85 -2.99
CA SER A 197 -18.47 16.29 -4.31
C SER A 197 -19.92 15.81 -4.42
N SER A 198 -20.81 16.72 -4.76
CA SER A 198 -21.98 16.39 -5.59
C SER A 198 -22.40 17.68 -6.29
N TRP A 199 -22.20 17.73 -7.61
CA TRP A 199 -22.41 18.89 -8.51
C TRP A 199 -21.35 19.99 -8.35
N GLU A 200 -20.22 19.89 -9.08
CA GLU A 200 -19.13 20.88 -9.23
C GLU A 200 -19.20 22.10 -8.28
N VAL A 201 -18.86 21.88 -7.02
CA VAL A 201 -18.61 22.95 -6.06
C VAL A 201 -17.09 23.10 -5.94
N ILE A 202 -16.55 24.17 -6.51
CA ILE A 202 -15.14 24.51 -6.37
C ILE A 202 -15.00 25.52 -5.23
N ILE A 203 -14.31 25.12 -4.16
CA ILE A 203 -13.90 26.05 -3.10
C ILE A 203 -12.49 26.53 -3.43
N LEU A 204 -12.34 27.82 -3.76
CA LEU A 204 -11.03 28.42 -4.01
C LEU A 204 -10.63 29.33 -2.83
N PRO A 205 -9.44 29.14 -2.22
CA PRO A 205 -8.85 30.14 -1.34
C PRO A 205 -8.41 31.35 -2.18
N TRP A 206 -8.85 32.55 -1.80
CA TRP A 206 -8.43 33.80 -2.45
C TRP A 206 -7.16 34.34 -1.76
N PHE A 207 -6.09 34.56 -2.53
CA PHE A 207 -4.92 35.31 -2.07
C PHE A 207 -5.15 36.79 -2.39
N SER A 208 -5.16 37.67 -1.38
CA SER A 208 -4.90 39.09 -1.63
C SER A 208 -3.39 39.25 -1.74
N GLU A 209 -2.88 39.44 -2.95
CA GLU A 209 -1.53 39.99 -3.12
C GLU A 209 -1.51 41.40 -2.49
N SER A 210 -0.66 41.59 -1.50
CA SER A 210 -0.29 42.88 -0.94
C SER A 210 1.11 43.25 -1.40
#